data_AF-A0A426TTK4-F1
#
_entry.id   AF-A0A426TTK4-F1
#
_cell.length_a   1.000
_cell.length_b   1.000
_cell.length_c   1.000
_cell.angle_alpha   90.00
_cell.angle_beta   90.00
_cell.angle_gamma   90.00
#
_symmetry.space_group_name_H-M   'P 1'
#
loop_
_entity.id
_entity.type
_entity.pdbx_description
1 polymer ?
#
loop_
_entity_poly.entity_id
_entity_poly.type
_entity_poly.pdbx_seq_one_letter_code
_entity_poly.pdbx_strand_id
1 'polypeptide(L)'
;MNRLTFTALYTQLTTVYSPDSEVQRRGRNLVVIACALSMVILTYLPIVLGRPDTWQILPILAVAIFVTLGSALLARQGYVTLAGWLLIGMVIGAVLTATGTSVAINRQLTTPFYLVIALLLAGVLLPTKQIWLVLLLCLSGMALAVGNLPADLRTSVEITPNALSIAILLVIATAVASLSAHSINQALGAAQTARREAEAANQALAASNSSLEARVAERTAALERLAAEQQAAALELQTSLQAQRDLNRVIAELSVPVMPIRDDTLVVPLVGNIDSARAEQVLASVLRRVEGGAARRVILDVTGVAIVDTQVAQVLLRVATATRLMGANVTLAGIRPEVAQALIGLGVDLHDLHTVASLQDALR
;
A
#
# COMPACT_ATOMS: atom_id res chain seq x y z
N MET A 1 7.02 -32.82 27.75
CA MET A 1 5.56 -32.71 27.88
C MET A 1 5.13 -31.34 27.34
N ASN A 2 4.28 -31.35 26.31
CA ASN A 2 4.15 -30.32 25.27
C ASN A 2 3.50 -29.01 25.73
N ARG A 3 4.07 -27.85 25.34
CA ARG A 3 3.41 -26.53 25.48
C ARG A 3 2.04 -26.49 24.79
N LEU A 4 1.91 -27.18 23.65
CA LEU A 4 0.66 -27.27 22.87
C LEU A 4 -0.48 -27.96 23.63
N THR A 5 -0.20 -29.01 24.42
CA THR A 5 -1.21 -29.71 25.23
C THR A 5 -1.66 -28.88 26.44
N PHE A 6 -0.76 -28.10 27.03
CA PHE A 6 -1.10 -27.24 28.16
C PHE A 6 -1.97 -26.05 27.75
N THR A 7 -1.66 -25.39 26.63
CA THR A 7 -2.46 -24.27 26.12
C THR A 7 -3.85 -24.70 25.65
N ALA A 8 -3.96 -25.89 25.04
CA ALA A 8 -5.25 -26.46 24.66
C ALA A 8 -6.11 -26.82 25.89
N LEU A 9 -5.52 -27.48 26.88
CA LEU A 9 -6.20 -27.84 28.12
C LEU A 9 -6.64 -26.58 28.91
N TYR A 10 -5.78 -25.57 29.00
CA TYR A 10 -6.09 -24.30 29.65
C TYR A 10 -7.24 -23.57 28.96
N THR A 11 -7.21 -23.47 27.62
CA THR A 11 -8.29 -22.86 26.84
C THR A 11 -9.60 -23.61 27.04
N GLN A 12 -9.57 -24.94 26.97
CA GLN A 12 -10.75 -25.78 27.16
C GLN A 12 -11.35 -25.64 28.57
N LEU A 13 -10.51 -25.60 29.60
CA LEU A 13 -10.93 -25.42 30.99
C LEU A 13 -11.52 -24.02 31.24
N THR A 14 -10.97 -22.97 30.62
CA THR A 14 -11.34 -21.58 30.88
C THR A 14 -12.39 -21.00 29.93
N THR A 15 -12.89 -21.79 28.98
CA THR A 15 -14.02 -21.40 28.13
C THR A 15 -15.27 -21.15 28.96
N VAL A 16 -15.87 -19.97 28.78
CA VAL A 16 -17.10 -19.54 29.44
C VAL A 16 -18.13 -19.18 28.37
N TYR A 17 -19.28 -19.83 28.40
CA TYR A 17 -20.35 -19.61 27.45
C TYR A 17 -21.20 -18.40 27.88
N SER A 18 -20.86 -17.22 27.38
CA SER A 18 -21.66 -16.00 27.56
C SER A 18 -21.43 -15.04 26.38
N PRO A 19 -22.45 -14.32 25.91
CA PRO A 19 -22.29 -13.29 24.88
C PRO A 19 -21.56 -12.03 25.37
N ASP A 20 -21.49 -11.81 26.69
CA ASP A 20 -20.85 -10.64 27.30
C ASP A 20 -19.36 -10.89 27.59
N SER A 21 -18.49 -10.04 27.03
CA SER A 21 -17.04 -10.13 27.19
C SER A 21 -16.58 -9.87 28.64
N GLU A 22 -17.33 -9.09 29.43
CA GLU A 22 -17.05 -8.88 30.85
C GLU A 22 -17.34 -10.14 31.67
N VAL A 23 -18.44 -10.84 31.35
CA VAL A 23 -18.80 -12.13 31.96
C VAL A 23 -17.78 -13.20 31.59
N GLN A 24 -17.35 -13.28 30.31
CA GLN A 24 -16.30 -14.22 29.90
C GLN A 24 -14.98 -13.99 30.66
N ARG A 25 -14.54 -12.73 30.77
CA ARG A 25 -13.30 -12.37 31.48
C ARG A 25 -13.37 -12.78 32.96
N ARG A 26 -14.44 -12.39 33.66
CA ARG A 26 -14.63 -12.74 35.08
C ARG A 26 -14.77 -14.24 35.28
N GLY A 27 -15.49 -14.92 34.38
CA GLY A 27 -15.70 -16.36 34.44
C GLY A 27 -14.40 -17.14 34.25
N ARG A 28 -13.54 -16.73 33.31
CA ARG A 28 -12.18 -17.29 33.17
C ARG A 28 -11.38 -17.12 34.45
N ASN A 29 -11.35 -15.90 35.01
CA ASN A 29 -10.64 -15.64 36.26
C ASN A 29 -11.17 -16.50 37.40
N LEU A 30 -12.51 -16.69 37.48
CA LEU A 30 -13.16 -17.53 38.46
C LEU A 30 -12.71 -18.99 38.36
N VAL A 31 -12.73 -19.57 37.15
CA VAL A 31 -12.28 -20.95 36.95
C VAL A 31 -10.83 -21.14 37.38
N VAL A 32 -9.95 -20.21 37.00
CA VAL A 32 -8.52 -20.27 37.38
C VAL A 32 -8.36 -20.19 38.90
N ILE A 33 -9.04 -19.25 39.55
CA ILE A 33 -9.00 -19.07 41.00
C ILE A 33 -9.58 -20.29 41.72
N ALA A 34 -10.71 -20.82 41.26
CA ALA A 34 -11.34 -22.00 41.85
C ALA A 34 -10.45 -23.25 41.77
N CYS A 35 -9.77 -23.47 40.63
CA CYS A 35 -8.79 -24.53 40.48
C CYS A 35 -7.58 -24.31 41.40
N ALA A 36 -7.06 -23.07 41.48
CA ALA A 36 -5.94 -22.74 42.35
C ALA A 36 -6.29 -22.96 43.83
N LEU A 37 -7.47 -22.52 44.28
CA LEU A 37 -7.97 -22.75 45.64
C LEU A 37 -8.15 -24.24 45.91
N SER A 38 -8.68 -25.01 44.97
CA SER A 38 -8.82 -26.46 45.10
C SER A 38 -7.46 -27.13 45.31
N MET A 39 -6.42 -26.69 44.57
CA MET A 39 -5.05 -27.19 44.72
C MET A 39 -4.45 -26.83 46.10
N VAL A 40 -4.69 -25.61 46.58
CA VAL A 40 -4.28 -25.17 47.92
C VAL A 40 -4.95 -26.05 48.97
N ILE A 41 -6.27 -26.27 48.88
CA ILE A 41 -7.02 -27.12 49.84
C ILE A 41 -6.49 -28.56 49.83
N LEU A 42 -6.21 -29.12 48.65
CA LEU A 42 -5.62 -30.47 48.52
C LEU A 42 -4.24 -30.58 49.19
N THR A 43 -3.47 -29.49 49.24
CA THR A 43 -2.15 -29.47 49.90
C THR A 43 -2.28 -29.65 51.43
N TYR A 44 -3.41 -29.27 52.03
CA TYR A 44 -3.67 -29.49 53.46
C TYR A 44 -4.10 -30.93 53.79
N LEU A 45 -4.57 -31.69 52.81
CA LEU A 45 -5.13 -33.02 53.04
C LEU A 45 -4.15 -34.02 53.69
N PRO A 46 -2.87 -34.13 53.27
CA PRO A 46 -1.91 -35.03 53.92
C PRO A 46 -1.61 -34.63 55.37
N ILE A 47 -1.60 -33.33 55.67
CA ILE A 47 -1.32 -32.80 57.02
C ILE A 47 -2.45 -33.20 57.97
N VAL A 48 -3.71 -33.11 57.52
CA VAL A 48 -4.88 -33.47 58.32
C VAL A 48 -4.99 -34.99 58.50
N LEU A 49 -4.70 -35.78 57.46
CA LEU A 49 -4.72 -37.24 57.55
C LEU A 49 -3.64 -37.78 58.49
N GLY A 50 -2.47 -37.13 58.55
CA GLY A 50 -1.36 -37.51 59.43
C GLY A 50 -1.58 -37.23 60.93
N ARG A 51 -2.66 -36.52 61.31
CA ARG A 51 -2.98 -36.19 62.71
C ARG A 51 -4.44 -36.52 63.04
N PRO A 52 -4.72 -37.62 63.76
CA PRO A 52 -6.07 -38.04 64.13
C PRO A 52 -6.92 -36.95 64.80
N ASP A 53 -6.28 -36.11 65.61
CA ASP A 53 -6.92 -34.99 66.34
C ASP A 53 -7.53 -33.93 65.41
N THR A 54 -7.12 -33.90 64.14
CA THR A 54 -7.58 -32.90 63.16
C THR A 54 -8.66 -33.43 62.21
N TRP A 55 -9.08 -34.69 62.34
CA TRP A 55 -10.07 -35.30 61.44
C TRP A 55 -11.43 -34.59 61.45
N GLN A 56 -11.73 -33.82 62.49
CA GLN A 56 -12.92 -32.96 62.56
C GLN A 56 -12.97 -31.90 61.43
N ILE A 57 -11.83 -31.60 60.79
CA ILE A 57 -11.71 -30.61 59.71
C ILE A 57 -11.99 -31.23 58.33
N LEU A 58 -11.93 -32.57 58.18
CA LEU A 58 -12.19 -33.27 56.91
C LEU A 58 -13.53 -32.91 56.24
N PRO A 59 -14.68 -32.85 56.94
CA PRO A 59 -15.94 -32.44 56.30
C PRO A 59 -15.90 -31.01 55.77
N ILE A 60 -15.21 -30.10 56.46
CA ILE A 60 -15.06 -28.69 56.03
C ILE A 60 -14.23 -28.62 54.73
N LEU A 61 -13.13 -29.38 54.65
CA LEU A 61 -12.30 -29.46 53.44
C LEU A 61 -13.08 -30.08 52.27
N ALA A 62 -13.87 -31.11 52.52
CA ALA A 62 -14.71 -31.75 51.49
C ALA A 62 -15.75 -30.77 50.93
N VAL A 63 -16.44 -30.03 51.80
CA VAL A 63 -17.38 -28.97 51.38
C VAL A 63 -16.65 -27.87 50.61
N ALA A 64 -15.46 -27.46 51.06
CA ALA A 64 -14.70 -26.43 50.36
C ALA A 64 -14.30 -26.85 48.95
N ILE A 65 -13.80 -28.08 48.76
CA ILE A 65 -13.49 -28.65 47.44
C ILE A 65 -14.74 -28.74 46.57
N PHE A 66 -15.86 -29.18 47.14
CA PHE A 66 -17.12 -29.27 46.41
C PHE A 66 -17.58 -27.90 45.91
N VAL A 67 -17.51 -26.86 46.76
CA VAL A 67 -17.91 -25.49 46.40
C VAL A 67 -16.96 -24.89 45.37
N THR A 68 -15.64 -25.09 45.47
CA THR A 68 -14.70 -24.58 44.46
C THR A 68 -14.92 -25.23 43.10
N LEU A 69 -15.06 -26.55 43.04
CA LEU A 69 -15.35 -27.26 41.78
C LEU A 69 -16.73 -26.91 41.22
N GLY A 70 -17.76 -26.86 42.07
CA GLY A 70 -19.11 -26.45 41.67
C GLY A 70 -19.14 -25.02 41.12
N SER A 71 -18.42 -24.09 41.77
CA SER A 71 -18.29 -22.71 41.29
C SER A 71 -17.59 -22.64 39.93
N ALA A 72 -16.54 -23.43 39.71
CA ALA A 72 -15.88 -23.51 38.41
C ALA A 72 -16.83 -24.01 37.31
N LEU A 73 -17.64 -25.04 37.59
CA LEU A 73 -18.63 -25.58 36.64
C LEU A 73 -19.73 -24.55 36.32
N LEU A 74 -20.28 -23.90 37.34
CA LEU A 74 -21.30 -22.85 37.17
C LEU A 74 -20.76 -21.66 36.38
N ALA A 75 -19.51 -21.26 36.62
CA ALA A 75 -18.87 -20.19 35.86
C ALA A 75 -18.72 -20.54 34.38
N ARG A 76 -18.41 -21.80 34.04
CA ARG A 76 -18.34 -22.27 32.64
C ARG A 76 -19.70 -22.20 31.94
N GLN A 77 -20.78 -22.48 32.67
CA GLN A 77 -22.15 -22.39 32.17
C GLN A 77 -22.68 -20.95 32.02
N GLY A 78 -21.87 -19.94 32.37
CA GLY A 78 -22.25 -18.52 32.27
C GLY A 78 -22.83 -17.91 33.55
N TYR A 79 -23.08 -18.72 34.60
CA TYR A 79 -23.56 -18.26 35.91
C TYR A 79 -22.43 -17.70 36.79
N VAL A 80 -21.61 -16.80 36.24
CA VAL A 80 -20.36 -16.32 36.85
C VAL A 80 -20.60 -15.56 38.16
N THR A 81 -21.63 -14.70 38.23
CA THR A 81 -21.91 -13.92 39.43
C THR A 81 -22.35 -14.81 40.60
N LEU A 82 -23.21 -15.79 40.33
CA LEU A 82 -23.64 -16.77 41.34
C LEU A 82 -22.45 -17.60 41.84
N ALA A 83 -21.65 -18.12 40.92
CA ALA A 83 -20.43 -18.84 41.24
C ALA A 83 -19.44 -18.00 42.08
N GLY A 84 -19.33 -16.70 41.77
CA GLY A 84 -18.49 -15.77 42.52
C GLY A 84 -18.96 -15.61 43.96
N TRP A 85 -20.26 -15.45 44.18
CA TRP A 85 -20.84 -15.37 45.53
C TRP A 85 -20.67 -16.67 46.32
N LEU A 86 -20.83 -17.84 45.68
CA LEU A 86 -20.60 -19.12 46.33
C LEU A 86 -19.15 -19.27 46.81
N LEU A 87 -18.18 -18.95 45.94
CA LEU A 87 -16.76 -19.04 46.26
C LEU A 87 -16.35 -18.04 47.34
N ILE A 88 -16.81 -16.79 47.24
CA ILE A 88 -16.52 -15.75 48.25
C ILE A 88 -17.18 -16.09 49.58
N GLY A 89 -18.45 -16.53 49.57
CA GLY A 89 -19.18 -16.94 50.77
C GLY A 89 -18.51 -18.10 51.48
N MET A 90 -18.00 -19.09 50.73
CA MET A 90 -17.19 -20.18 51.28
C MET A 90 -15.92 -19.66 51.96
N VAL A 91 -15.19 -18.73 51.34
CA VAL A 91 -13.97 -18.14 51.94
C VAL A 91 -14.31 -17.37 53.21
N ILE A 92 -15.36 -16.54 53.20
CA ILE A 92 -15.81 -15.81 54.39
C ILE A 92 -16.19 -16.79 55.51
N GLY A 93 -17.00 -17.81 55.19
CA GLY A 93 -17.42 -18.83 56.14
C GLY A 93 -16.23 -19.55 56.75
N ALA A 94 -15.28 -20.03 55.93
CA ALA A 94 -14.08 -20.70 56.40
C ALA A 94 -13.23 -19.82 57.34
N VAL A 95 -13.03 -18.54 57.00
CA VAL A 95 -12.28 -17.59 57.84
C VAL A 95 -13.01 -17.31 59.16
N LEU A 96 -14.33 -17.15 59.15
CA LEU A 96 -15.12 -16.91 60.36
C LEU A 96 -15.16 -18.14 61.27
N THR A 97 -15.34 -19.33 60.72
CA THR A 97 -15.27 -20.58 61.49
C THR A 97 -13.88 -20.76 62.12
N ALA A 98 -12.81 -20.55 61.35
CA ALA A 98 -11.44 -20.62 61.86
C ALA A 98 -11.16 -19.56 62.93
N THR A 99 -11.79 -18.38 62.82
CA THR A 99 -11.72 -17.33 63.85
C THR A 99 -12.41 -17.80 65.14
N GLY A 100 -13.64 -18.31 65.06
CA GLY A 100 -14.37 -18.80 66.23
C GLY A 100 -13.61 -19.89 66.99
N THR A 101 -13.03 -20.86 66.27
CA THR A 101 -12.21 -21.92 66.87
C THR A 101 -10.91 -21.38 67.47
N SER A 102 -10.26 -20.42 66.80
CA SER A 102 -9.00 -19.83 67.29
C SER A 102 -9.23 -19.02 68.57
N VAL A 103 -10.33 -18.29 68.67
CA VAL A 103 -10.65 -17.54 69.89
C VAL A 103 -11.01 -18.49 71.03
N ALA A 104 -11.74 -19.57 70.75
CA ALA A 104 -12.08 -20.57 71.75
C ALA A 104 -10.83 -21.27 72.35
N ILE A 105 -9.81 -21.53 71.54
CA ILE A 105 -8.61 -22.28 71.95
C ILE A 105 -7.50 -21.34 72.46
N ASN A 106 -7.17 -20.29 71.70
CA ASN A 106 -5.99 -19.44 71.93
C ASN A 106 -6.34 -18.06 72.50
N ARG A 107 -7.62 -17.73 72.70
CA ARG A 107 -8.11 -16.40 73.15
C ARG A 107 -7.59 -15.21 72.31
N GLN A 108 -7.27 -15.42 71.02
CA GLN A 108 -6.75 -14.40 70.10
C GLN A 108 -7.62 -14.20 68.86
N LEU A 109 -7.70 -12.96 68.35
CA LEU A 109 -8.56 -12.55 67.23
C LEU A 109 -7.79 -12.34 65.90
N THR A 110 -6.71 -13.08 65.66
CA THR A 110 -5.77 -12.83 64.54
C THR A 110 -6.27 -13.34 63.18
N THR A 111 -7.05 -14.41 63.17
CA THR A 111 -7.57 -15.11 61.98
C THR A 111 -8.55 -14.32 61.07
N PRO A 112 -9.41 -13.39 61.54
CA PRO A 112 -10.32 -12.63 60.68
C PRO A 112 -9.61 -11.59 59.79
N PHE A 113 -8.30 -11.36 59.97
CA PHE A 113 -7.48 -10.60 59.02
C PHE A 113 -7.58 -11.17 57.58
N TYR A 114 -7.74 -12.50 57.45
CA TYR A 114 -7.88 -13.16 56.16
C TYR A 114 -9.20 -12.84 55.42
N LEU A 115 -10.17 -12.15 56.05
CA LEU A 115 -11.37 -11.65 55.37
C LEU A 115 -11.04 -10.68 54.23
N VAL A 116 -9.87 -10.06 54.25
CA VAL A 116 -9.36 -9.24 53.13
C VAL A 116 -9.26 -10.06 51.84
N ILE A 117 -8.95 -11.36 51.91
CA ILE A 117 -8.89 -12.23 50.72
C ILE A 117 -10.25 -12.29 50.02
N ALA A 118 -11.36 -12.33 50.77
CA ALA A 118 -12.71 -12.32 50.21
C ALA A 118 -12.99 -11.03 49.41
N LEU A 119 -12.48 -9.89 49.89
CA LEU A 119 -12.62 -8.59 49.19
C LEU A 119 -11.75 -8.49 47.94
N LEU A 120 -10.51 -9.02 48.00
CA LEU A 120 -9.64 -9.10 46.83
C LEU A 120 -10.26 -9.99 45.75
N LEU A 121 -10.83 -11.13 46.14
CA LEU A 121 -11.58 -12.01 45.25
C LEU A 121 -12.82 -11.32 44.67
N ALA A 122 -13.56 -10.57 45.49
CA ALA A 122 -14.72 -9.79 45.01
C ALA A 122 -14.33 -8.76 43.94
N GLY A 123 -13.19 -8.08 44.08
CA GLY A 123 -12.68 -7.14 43.09
C GLY A 123 -12.41 -7.74 41.70
N VAL A 124 -12.05 -9.03 41.67
CA VAL A 124 -11.75 -9.75 40.41
C VAL A 124 -12.97 -10.47 39.85
N LEU A 125 -13.84 -10.98 40.70
CA LEU A 125 -14.90 -11.92 40.34
C LEU A 125 -16.29 -11.28 40.19
N LEU A 126 -16.56 -10.19 40.92
CA LEU A 126 -17.88 -9.58 40.98
C LEU A 126 -17.94 -8.22 40.27
N PRO A 127 -19.13 -7.74 39.88
CA PRO A 127 -19.33 -6.37 39.44
C PRO A 127 -18.94 -5.37 40.55
N THR A 128 -18.41 -4.20 40.17
CA THR A 128 -17.95 -3.17 41.11
C THR A 128 -18.98 -2.80 42.18
N LYS A 129 -20.28 -2.79 41.83
CA LYS A 129 -21.37 -2.48 42.76
C LYS A 129 -21.54 -3.54 43.87
N GLN A 130 -21.19 -4.79 43.60
CA GLN A 130 -21.38 -5.91 44.54
C GLN A 130 -20.23 -6.08 45.53
N ILE A 131 -19.05 -5.49 45.27
CA ILE A 131 -17.91 -5.53 46.20
C ILE A 131 -18.30 -4.90 47.55
N TRP A 132 -19.09 -3.83 47.54
CA TRP A 132 -19.60 -3.18 48.75
C TRP A 132 -20.54 -4.09 49.57
N LEU A 133 -21.29 -4.98 48.91
CA LEU A 133 -22.11 -5.97 49.61
C LEU A 133 -21.24 -7.03 50.30
N VAL A 134 -20.11 -7.40 49.69
CA VAL A 134 -19.13 -8.31 50.30
C VAL A 134 -18.49 -7.65 51.53
N LEU A 135 -18.17 -6.36 51.48
CA LEU A 135 -17.70 -5.61 52.65
C LEU A 135 -18.72 -5.67 53.79
N LEU A 136 -19.99 -5.39 53.49
CA LEU A 136 -21.06 -5.45 54.49
C LEU A 136 -21.12 -6.85 55.10
N LEU A 137 -21.09 -7.91 54.27
CA LEU A 137 -21.08 -9.30 54.74
C LEU A 137 -19.87 -9.62 55.63
N CYS A 138 -18.67 -9.18 55.26
CA CYS A 138 -17.46 -9.36 56.07
C CYS A 138 -17.54 -8.60 57.41
N LEU A 139 -18.01 -7.35 57.40
CA LEU A 139 -18.19 -6.55 58.62
C LEU A 139 -19.26 -7.15 59.54
N SER A 140 -20.39 -7.59 58.99
CA SER A 140 -21.43 -8.29 59.75
C SER A 140 -20.93 -9.61 60.31
N GLY A 141 -20.21 -10.41 59.53
CA GLY A 141 -19.59 -11.66 60.00
C GLY A 141 -18.58 -11.42 61.12
N MET A 142 -17.77 -10.38 61.01
CA MET A 142 -16.82 -9.99 62.06
C MET A 142 -17.53 -9.48 63.32
N ALA A 143 -18.55 -8.63 63.17
CA ALA A 143 -19.35 -8.15 64.29
C ALA A 143 -20.05 -9.29 65.04
N LEU A 144 -20.58 -10.28 64.30
CA LEU A 144 -21.14 -11.49 64.88
C LEU A 144 -20.06 -12.31 65.59
N ALA A 145 -18.88 -12.49 64.99
CA ALA A 145 -17.78 -13.22 65.63
C ALA A 145 -17.35 -12.59 66.95
N VAL A 146 -17.22 -11.26 67.00
CA VAL A 146 -16.90 -10.49 68.22
C VAL A 146 -18.07 -10.52 69.22
N GLY A 147 -19.31 -10.42 68.74
CA GLY A 147 -20.52 -10.44 69.56
C GLY A 147 -20.75 -11.77 70.27
N ASN A 148 -20.37 -12.89 69.66
CA ASN A 148 -20.47 -14.23 70.25
C ASN A 148 -19.37 -14.55 71.27
N LEU A 149 -18.40 -13.65 71.46
CA LEU A 149 -17.39 -13.83 72.51
C LEU A 149 -17.99 -13.62 73.90
N PRO A 150 -17.53 -14.38 74.91
CA PRO A 150 -17.98 -14.15 76.28
C PRO A 150 -17.52 -12.78 76.78
N ALA A 151 -18.28 -12.23 77.73
CA ALA A 151 -18.19 -10.81 78.10
C ALA A 151 -16.81 -10.41 78.64
N ASP A 152 -16.09 -11.36 79.27
CA ASP A 152 -14.73 -11.21 79.79
C ASP A 152 -13.70 -10.95 78.68
N LEU A 153 -13.83 -11.63 77.52
CA LEU A 153 -12.94 -11.43 76.38
C LEU A 153 -13.30 -10.18 75.57
N ARG A 154 -14.60 -9.83 75.46
CA ARG A 154 -15.03 -8.67 74.65
C ARG A 154 -14.44 -7.36 75.14
N THR A 155 -14.29 -7.20 76.45
CA THR A 155 -13.69 -6.01 77.06
C THR A 155 -12.17 -6.10 77.20
N SER A 156 -11.53 -7.16 76.71
CA SER A 156 -10.08 -7.27 76.77
C SER A 156 -9.42 -6.16 75.94
N VAL A 157 -8.33 -5.61 76.48
CA VAL A 157 -7.61 -4.46 75.91
C VAL A 157 -7.05 -4.77 74.51
N GLU A 158 -6.82 -6.04 74.17
CA GLU A 158 -6.29 -6.44 72.87
C GLU A 158 -7.36 -6.68 71.79
N ILE A 159 -8.57 -7.14 72.15
CA ILE A 159 -9.58 -7.53 71.14
C ILE A 159 -10.23 -6.32 70.47
N THR A 160 -10.53 -5.27 71.23
CA THR A 160 -11.19 -4.05 70.72
C THR A 160 -10.35 -3.30 69.66
N PRO A 161 -9.07 -2.96 69.90
CA PRO A 161 -8.24 -2.30 68.88
C PRO A 161 -7.92 -3.19 67.68
N ASN A 162 -7.82 -4.52 67.86
CA ASN A 162 -7.63 -5.46 66.75
C ASN A 162 -8.85 -5.52 65.84
N ALA A 163 -10.07 -5.59 66.40
CA ALA A 163 -11.31 -5.57 65.62
C ALA A 163 -11.48 -4.26 64.83
N LEU A 164 -11.14 -3.12 65.43
CA LEU A 164 -11.14 -1.82 64.75
C LEU A 164 -10.12 -1.78 63.60
N SER A 165 -8.89 -2.28 63.83
CA SER A 165 -7.84 -2.31 62.81
C SER A 165 -8.24 -3.18 61.61
N ILE A 166 -8.87 -4.32 61.85
CA ILE A 166 -9.40 -5.20 60.78
C ILE A 166 -10.55 -4.52 60.04
N ALA A 167 -11.48 -3.85 60.73
CA ALA A 167 -12.56 -3.09 60.09
C ALA A 167 -12.02 -2.03 59.14
N ILE A 168 -11.03 -1.25 59.58
CA ILE A 168 -10.36 -0.22 58.77
C ILE A 168 -9.69 -0.88 57.56
N LEU A 169 -8.97 -1.99 57.75
CA LEU A 169 -8.31 -2.70 56.67
C LEU A 169 -9.32 -3.23 55.62
N LEU A 170 -10.47 -3.75 56.04
CA LEU A 170 -11.52 -4.22 55.13
C LEU A 170 -12.11 -3.07 54.31
N VAL A 171 -12.33 -1.90 54.93
CA VAL A 171 -12.80 -0.69 54.22
C VAL A 171 -11.75 -0.24 53.19
N ILE A 172 -10.47 -0.17 53.58
CA ILE A 172 -9.39 0.21 52.67
C ILE A 172 -9.26 -0.80 51.52
N ALA A 173 -9.27 -2.10 51.81
CA ALA A 173 -9.21 -3.15 50.81
C ALA A 173 -10.38 -3.07 49.81
N THR A 174 -11.58 -2.74 50.29
CA THR A 174 -12.76 -2.54 49.45
C THR A 174 -12.62 -1.31 48.56
N ALA A 175 -12.16 -0.18 49.11
CA ALA A 175 -11.91 1.04 48.36
C ALA A 175 -10.89 0.79 47.25
N VAL A 176 -9.76 0.14 47.57
CA VAL A 176 -8.71 -0.21 46.60
C VAL A 176 -9.23 -1.19 45.54
N ALA A 177 -9.95 -2.25 45.93
CA ALA A 177 -10.50 -3.22 45.00
C ALA A 177 -11.53 -2.61 44.05
N SER A 178 -12.42 -1.75 44.56
CA SER A 178 -13.44 -1.08 43.75
C SER A 178 -12.85 -0.05 42.79
N LEU A 179 -11.87 0.76 43.25
CA LEU A 179 -11.16 1.71 42.41
C LEU A 179 -10.37 1.01 41.31
N SER A 180 -9.67 -0.08 41.65
CA SER A 180 -8.92 -0.89 40.68
C SER A 180 -9.83 -1.55 39.66
N ALA A 181 -10.96 -2.14 40.10
CA ALA A 181 -11.92 -2.73 39.19
C ALA A 181 -12.51 -1.69 38.22
N HIS A 182 -12.80 -0.49 38.73
CA HIS A 182 -13.32 0.61 37.91
C HIS A 182 -12.29 1.10 36.88
N SER A 183 -11.05 1.37 37.30
CA SER A 183 -9.99 1.87 36.42
C SER A 183 -9.61 0.85 35.33
N ILE A 184 -9.50 -0.43 35.68
CA ILE A 184 -9.21 -1.51 34.73
C ILE A 184 -10.33 -1.64 33.70
N ASN A 185 -11.60 -1.55 34.13
CA ASN A 185 -12.73 -1.63 33.21
C ASN A 185 -12.77 -0.45 32.23
N GLN A 186 -12.50 0.77 32.70
CA GLN A 186 -12.41 1.94 31.85
C GLN A 186 -11.24 1.85 30.86
N ALA A 187 -10.05 1.48 31.34
CA ALA A 187 -8.87 1.33 30.50
C ALA A 187 -9.05 0.25 29.44
N LEU A 188 -9.66 -0.88 29.81
CA LEU A 188 -9.93 -1.96 28.86
C LEU A 188 -10.99 -1.55 27.82
N GLY A 189 -12.03 -0.83 28.24
CA GLY A 189 -13.03 -0.28 27.33
C GLY A 189 -12.42 0.68 26.32
N ALA A 190 -11.63 1.65 26.80
CA ALA A 190 -10.92 2.62 25.95
C ALA A 190 -9.92 1.93 24.99
N ALA A 191 -9.21 0.91 25.46
CA ALA A 191 -8.29 0.14 24.63
C ALA A 191 -9.04 -0.66 23.54
N GLN A 192 -10.20 -1.22 23.86
CA GLN A 192 -11.03 -1.94 22.89
C GLN A 192 -11.63 -1.00 21.84
N THR A 193 -12.10 0.19 22.22
CA THR A 193 -12.63 1.18 21.27
C THR A 193 -11.52 1.70 20.37
N ALA A 194 -10.36 2.08 20.93
CA ALA A 194 -9.20 2.53 20.16
C ALA A 194 -8.73 1.45 19.17
N ARG A 195 -8.75 0.18 19.58
CA ARG A 195 -8.41 -0.94 18.69
C ARG A 195 -9.41 -1.08 17.55
N ARG A 196 -10.72 -0.99 17.83
CA ARG A 196 -11.77 -1.05 16.78
C ARG A 196 -11.66 0.11 15.79
N GLU A 197 -11.36 1.31 16.27
CA GLU A 197 -11.14 2.49 15.43
C GLU A 197 -9.91 2.32 14.54
N ALA A 198 -8.81 1.80 15.09
CA ALA A 198 -7.60 1.49 14.31
C ALA A 198 -7.84 0.40 13.25
N GLU A 199 -8.58 -0.66 13.60
CA GLU A 199 -8.95 -1.72 12.65
C GLU A 199 -9.85 -1.15 11.52
N ALA A 200 -10.82 -0.30 11.83
CA ALA A 200 -11.67 0.36 10.85
C ALA A 200 -10.89 1.33 9.94
N ALA A 201 -9.97 2.13 10.50
CA ALA A 201 -9.11 3.03 9.74
C ALA A 201 -8.20 2.26 8.77
N ASN A 202 -7.61 1.15 9.21
CA ASN A 202 -6.79 0.28 8.35
C ASN A 202 -7.61 -0.33 7.20
N GLN A 203 -8.84 -0.76 7.47
CA GLN A 203 -9.74 -1.27 6.43
C GLN A 203 -10.12 -0.17 5.41
N ALA A 204 -10.41 1.04 5.87
CA ALA A 204 -10.70 2.18 5.00
C ALA A 204 -9.50 2.55 4.12
N LEU A 205 -8.29 2.52 4.68
CA LEU A 205 -7.06 2.76 3.94
C LEU A 205 -6.81 1.67 2.88
N ALA A 206 -7.00 0.40 3.23
CA ALA A 206 -6.88 -0.71 2.29
C ALA A 206 -7.88 -0.59 1.13
N ALA A 207 -9.14 -0.23 1.42
CA ALA A 207 -10.14 0.03 0.39
C ALA A 207 -9.73 1.22 -0.51
N SER A 208 -9.27 2.32 0.08
CA SER A 208 -8.77 3.48 -0.67
C SER A 208 -7.61 3.12 -1.60
N ASN A 209 -6.60 2.41 -1.08
CA ASN A 209 -5.44 1.95 -1.86
C ASN A 209 -5.85 1.06 -3.03
N SER A 210 -6.72 0.07 -2.81
CA SER A 210 -7.21 -0.79 -3.89
C SER A 210 -7.95 0.01 -4.98
N SER A 211 -8.70 1.04 -4.59
CA SER A 211 -9.38 1.92 -5.54
C SER A 211 -8.41 2.80 -6.32
N LEU A 212 -7.32 3.23 -5.69
CA LEU A 212 -6.28 4.03 -6.33
C LEU A 212 -5.48 3.17 -7.31
N GLU A 213 -5.11 1.96 -6.93
CA GLU A 213 -4.46 0.98 -7.81
C GLU A 213 -5.30 0.70 -9.05
N ALA A 214 -6.62 0.51 -8.89
CA ALA A 214 -7.53 0.34 -10.01
C ALA A 214 -7.55 1.57 -10.95
N ARG A 215 -7.62 2.79 -10.40
CA ARG A 215 -7.57 4.03 -11.19
C ARG A 215 -6.23 4.21 -11.90
N VAL A 216 -5.12 3.87 -11.23
CA VAL A 216 -3.78 3.92 -11.85
C VAL A 216 -3.70 2.93 -12.99
N ALA A 217 -4.15 1.68 -12.81
CA ALA A 217 -4.19 0.67 -13.86
C ALA A 217 -5.04 1.12 -15.06
N GLU A 218 -6.22 1.69 -14.82
CA GLU A 218 -7.08 2.24 -15.86
C GLU A 218 -6.41 3.38 -16.64
N ARG A 219 -5.80 4.35 -15.93
CA ARG A 219 -5.12 5.49 -16.55
C ARG A 219 -3.87 5.05 -17.31
N THR A 220 -3.10 4.11 -16.80
CA THR A 220 -1.93 3.55 -17.48
C THR A 220 -2.36 2.84 -18.76
N ALA A 221 -3.39 1.99 -18.71
CA ALA A 221 -3.92 1.32 -19.91
C ALA A 221 -4.46 2.32 -20.95
N ALA A 222 -5.10 3.41 -20.52
CA ALA A 222 -5.56 4.47 -21.43
C ALA A 222 -4.40 5.22 -22.08
N LEU A 223 -3.35 5.55 -21.32
CA LEU A 223 -2.15 6.21 -21.85
C LEU A 223 -1.38 5.31 -22.82
N GLU A 224 -1.28 4.01 -22.53
CA GLU A 224 -0.65 3.04 -23.44
C GLU A 224 -1.39 2.94 -24.77
N ARG A 225 -2.74 2.92 -24.74
CA ARG A 225 -3.56 2.94 -25.96
C ARG A 225 -3.33 4.21 -26.77
N LEU A 226 -3.36 5.38 -26.12
CA LEU A 226 -3.10 6.66 -26.79
C LEU A 226 -1.67 6.71 -27.37
N ALA A 227 -0.68 6.20 -26.65
CA ALA A 227 0.70 6.15 -27.14
C ALA A 227 0.83 5.24 -28.37
N ALA A 228 0.16 4.09 -28.37
CA ALA A 228 0.11 3.19 -29.52
C ALA A 228 -0.59 3.82 -30.73
N GLU A 229 -1.70 4.53 -30.53
CA GLU A 229 -2.39 5.29 -31.58
C GLU A 229 -1.49 6.38 -32.16
N GLN A 230 -0.79 7.14 -31.31
CA GLN A 230 0.15 8.18 -31.74
C GLN A 230 1.32 7.59 -32.53
N GLN A 231 1.88 6.46 -32.11
CA GLN A 231 2.94 5.77 -32.84
C GLN A 231 2.47 5.26 -34.20
N ALA A 232 1.26 4.70 -34.29
CA ALA A 232 0.68 4.26 -35.55
C ALA A 232 0.47 5.44 -36.52
N ALA A 233 -0.10 6.55 -36.03
CA ALA A 233 -0.29 7.76 -36.83
C ALA A 233 1.04 8.38 -37.29
N ALA A 234 2.07 8.38 -36.43
CA ALA A 234 3.40 8.86 -36.79
C ALA A 234 4.05 8.00 -37.88
N LEU A 235 3.89 6.68 -37.81
CA LEU A 235 4.39 5.75 -38.83
C LEU A 235 3.67 5.94 -40.17
N GLU A 236 2.35 6.11 -40.14
CA GLU A 236 1.55 6.41 -41.34
C GLU A 236 1.99 7.72 -41.98
N LEU A 237 2.15 8.78 -41.18
CA LEU A 237 2.64 10.07 -41.64
C LEU A 237 4.03 9.95 -42.28
N GLN A 238 4.95 9.22 -41.64
CA GLN A 238 6.29 9.00 -42.18
C GLN A 238 6.23 8.27 -43.53
N THR A 239 5.37 7.26 -43.65
CA THR A 239 5.15 6.51 -44.89
C THR A 239 4.63 7.42 -46.00
N SER A 240 3.65 8.26 -45.70
CA SER A 240 3.09 9.24 -46.64
C SER A 240 4.15 10.27 -47.09
N LEU A 241 4.93 10.81 -46.15
CA LEU A 241 6.03 11.73 -46.47
C LEU A 241 7.11 11.07 -47.34
N GLN A 242 7.42 9.79 -47.10
CA GLN A 242 8.36 9.05 -47.91
C GLN A 242 7.83 8.85 -49.33
N ALA A 243 6.56 8.43 -49.48
CA ALA A 243 5.92 8.30 -50.78
C ALA A 243 5.89 9.65 -51.55
N GLN A 244 5.63 10.76 -50.86
CA GLN A 244 5.66 12.09 -51.46
C GLN A 244 7.07 12.47 -51.92
N ARG A 245 8.11 12.16 -51.13
CA ARG A 245 9.52 12.39 -51.52
C ARG A 245 9.92 11.56 -52.73
N ASP A 246 9.53 10.28 -52.77
CA ASP A 246 9.80 9.42 -53.91
C ASP A 246 9.08 9.90 -55.18
N LEU A 247 7.82 10.33 -55.07
CA LEU A 247 7.10 10.94 -56.19
C LEU A 247 7.79 12.21 -56.69
N ASN A 248 8.18 13.11 -55.79
CA ASN A 248 8.92 14.33 -56.15
C ASN A 248 10.26 14.01 -56.83
N ARG A 249 10.97 12.96 -56.37
CA ARG A 249 12.21 12.49 -57.00
C ARG A 249 11.97 11.99 -58.42
N VAL A 250 10.95 11.17 -58.64
CA VAL A 250 10.57 10.67 -59.98
C VAL A 250 10.20 11.84 -60.91
N ILE A 251 9.40 12.80 -60.42
CA ILE A 251 9.06 14.01 -61.18
C ILE A 251 10.33 14.78 -61.57
N ALA A 252 11.28 14.95 -60.64
CA ALA A 252 12.54 15.64 -60.91
C ALA A 252 13.39 14.90 -61.97
N GLU A 253 13.49 13.57 -61.89
CA GLU A 253 14.18 12.74 -62.89
C GLU A 253 13.55 12.86 -64.29
N LEU A 254 12.23 13.01 -64.40
CA LEU A 254 11.52 13.23 -65.67
C LEU A 254 11.64 14.66 -66.21
N SER A 255 12.06 15.63 -65.39
CA SER A 255 11.99 17.07 -65.71
C SER A 255 13.22 17.63 -66.46
N VAL A 256 14.29 16.84 -66.68
CA VAL A 256 15.46 17.24 -67.48
C VAL A 256 15.87 16.10 -68.44
N PRO A 257 15.09 15.87 -69.51
CA PRO A 257 15.40 14.82 -70.48
C PRO A 257 16.59 15.23 -71.37
N VAL A 258 17.75 14.60 -71.22
CA VAL A 258 18.85 14.68 -72.21
C VAL A 258 18.58 13.64 -73.29
N MET A 259 18.18 14.06 -74.49
CA MET A 259 17.70 13.17 -75.55
C MET A 259 18.69 13.15 -76.73
N PRO A 260 19.17 11.98 -77.17
CA PRO A 260 19.89 11.86 -78.44
C PRO A 260 18.90 12.01 -79.60
N ILE A 261 19.20 12.92 -80.54
CA ILE A 261 18.40 13.11 -81.77
C ILE A 261 19.13 12.53 -82.99
N ARG A 262 20.47 12.45 -82.93
CA ARG A 262 21.34 11.77 -83.90
C ARG A 262 22.51 11.12 -83.14
N ASP A 263 23.26 10.24 -83.81
CA ASP A 263 24.40 9.52 -83.21
C ASP A 263 25.46 10.46 -82.59
N ASP A 264 25.57 11.69 -83.08
CA ASP A 264 26.52 12.71 -82.64
C ASP A 264 25.89 13.92 -81.94
N THR A 265 24.57 13.96 -81.77
CA THR A 265 23.84 15.17 -81.33
C THR A 265 22.88 14.89 -80.17
N LEU A 266 23.11 15.56 -79.04
CA LEU A 266 22.22 15.59 -77.87
C LEU A 266 21.41 16.89 -77.85
N VAL A 267 20.13 16.79 -77.47
CA VAL A 267 19.25 17.92 -77.21
C VAL A 267 18.82 17.90 -75.75
N VAL A 268 18.88 19.07 -75.12
CA VAL A 268 18.51 19.30 -73.72
C VAL A 268 17.51 20.45 -73.66
N PRO A 269 16.20 20.16 -73.71
CA PRO A 269 15.19 21.18 -73.55
C PRO A 269 15.10 21.61 -72.08
N LEU A 270 15.23 22.91 -71.85
CA LEU A 270 15.07 23.55 -70.56
C LEU A 270 13.71 24.24 -70.57
N VAL A 271 12.75 23.68 -69.83
CA VAL A 271 11.35 24.15 -69.80
C VAL A 271 10.95 24.49 -68.37
N GLY A 272 10.27 25.63 -68.20
CA GLY A 272 9.80 26.14 -66.90
C GLY A 272 10.88 26.91 -66.14
N ASN A 273 10.70 27.05 -64.83
CA ASN A 273 11.67 27.72 -63.97
C ASN A 273 12.89 26.80 -63.79
N ILE A 274 14.07 27.32 -64.10
CA ILE A 274 15.34 26.66 -63.83
C ILE A 274 15.91 27.31 -62.58
N ASP A 275 16.15 26.53 -61.53
CA ASP A 275 16.91 26.96 -60.36
C ASP A 275 18.32 26.35 -60.37
N SER A 276 19.17 26.77 -59.44
CA SER A 276 20.56 26.30 -59.34
C SER A 276 20.66 24.78 -59.20
N ALA A 277 19.75 24.13 -58.47
CA ALA A 277 19.77 22.69 -58.26
C ALA A 277 19.46 21.94 -59.56
N ARG A 278 18.46 22.40 -60.32
CA ARG A 278 18.11 21.84 -61.63
C ARG A 278 19.20 22.09 -62.66
N ALA A 279 19.85 23.25 -62.64
CA ALA A 279 20.94 23.57 -63.55
C ALA A 279 22.19 22.69 -63.29
N GLU A 280 22.51 22.36 -62.04
CA GLU A 280 23.58 21.41 -61.69
C GLU A 280 23.22 19.97 -62.13
N GLN A 281 21.93 19.58 -62.04
CA GLN A 281 21.46 18.30 -62.58
C GLN A 281 21.59 18.23 -64.11
N VAL A 282 21.35 19.34 -64.82
CA VAL A 282 21.59 19.46 -66.26
C VAL A 282 23.07 19.23 -66.56
N LEU A 283 23.98 19.92 -65.85
CA LEU A 283 25.42 19.75 -66.00
C LEU A 283 25.84 18.29 -65.86
N ALA A 284 25.48 17.66 -64.73
CA ALA A 284 25.85 16.27 -64.46
C ALA A 284 25.27 15.31 -65.52
N SER A 285 24.04 15.54 -65.99
CA SER A 285 23.39 14.66 -66.97
C SER A 285 23.96 14.80 -68.37
N VAL A 286 24.30 16.03 -68.79
CA VAL A 286 24.97 16.29 -70.07
C VAL A 286 26.35 15.67 -70.10
N LEU A 287 27.17 15.92 -69.07
CA LEU A 287 28.53 15.38 -69.00
C LEU A 287 28.54 13.85 -69.02
N ARG A 288 27.68 13.20 -68.22
CA ARG A 288 27.55 11.72 -68.23
C ARG A 288 27.16 11.17 -69.60
N ARG A 289 26.29 11.87 -70.35
CA ARG A 289 25.84 11.42 -71.68
C ARG A 289 26.90 11.64 -72.76
N VAL A 290 27.69 12.72 -72.65
CA VAL A 290 28.84 13.00 -73.53
C VAL A 290 30.02 12.07 -73.23
N GLU A 291 30.19 11.65 -71.97
CA GLU A 291 31.18 10.62 -71.61
C GLU A 291 30.76 9.23 -72.12
N GLY A 292 29.49 8.86 -71.96
CA GLY A 292 28.97 7.54 -72.32
C GLY A 292 28.66 7.33 -73.80
N GLY A 293 28.75 8.35 -74.64
CA GLY A 293 28.47 8.28 -76.08
C GLY A 293 29.29 9.30 -76.87
N ALA A 294 29.57 9.06 -78.15
CA ALA A 294 30.38 9.94 -79.00
C ALA A 294 29.65 11.22 -79.46
N ALA A 295 28.85 11.84 -78.59
CA ALA A 295 28.14 13.06 -78.90
C ALA A 295 29.15 14.21 -79.11
N ARG A 296 29.19 14.76 -80.33
CA ARG A 296 30.07 15.89 -80.69
C ARG A 296 29.33 17.22 -80.68
N ARG A 297 28.00 17.20 -80.61
CA ARG A 297 27.12 18.36 -80.56
C ARG A 297 26.13 18.23 -79.41
N VAL A 298 26.02 19.28 -78.59
CA VAL A 298 25.00 19.40 -77.55
C VAL A 298 24.20 20.68 -77.79
N ILE A 299 22.89 20.56 -77.91
CA ILE A 299 21.99 21.68 -78.10
C ILE A 299 21.25 21.90 -76.77
N LEU A 300 21.48 23.06 -76.17
CA LEU A 300 20.74 23.51 -75.00
C LEU A 300 19.58 24.39 -75.50
N ASP A 301 18.35 23.90 -75.43
CA ASP A 301 17.17 24.64 -75.84
C ASP A 301 16.56 25.37 -74.65
N VAL A 302 16.73 26.69 -74.63
CA VAL A 302 16.21 27.58 -73.56
C VAL A 302 14.91 28.29 -73.94
N THR A 303 14.27 27.89 -75.06
CA THR A 303 13.02 28.52 -75.55
C THR A 303 11.92 28.54 -74.49
N GLY A 304 11.85 27.50 -73.65
CA GLY A 304 10.83 27.32 -72.60
C GLY A 304 11.17 27.93 -71.24
N VAL A 305 12.28 28.68 -71.11
CA VAL A 305 12.70 29.27 -69.83
C VAL A 305 12.16 30.70 -69.70
N ALA A 306 11.28 30.91 -68.73
CA ALA A 306 10.57 32.19 -68.55
C ALA A 306 11.44 33.27 -67.89
N ILE A 307 12.29 32.88 -66.93
CA ILE A 307 13.13 33.77 -66.12
C ILE A 307 14.47 33.08 -65.89
N VAL A 308 15.57 33.77 -66.18
CA VAL A 308 16.94 33.33 -65.88
C VAL A 308 17.56 34.38 -64.96
N ASP A 309 17.98 33.97 -63.77
CA ASP A 309 18.80 34.80 -62.90
C ASP A 309 20.29 34.68 -63.27
N THR A 310 21.12 35.55 -62.68
CA THR A 310 22.57 35.54 -62.91
C THR A 310 23.24 34.22 -62.51
N GLN A 311 22.69 33.51 -61.52
CA GLN A 311 23.24 32.25 -61.01
C GLN A 311 22.98 31.09 -61.99
N VAL A 312 21.77 31.00 -62.54
CA VAL A 312 21.38 30.01 -63.55
C VAL A 312 22.14 30.24 -64.85
N ALA A 313 22.28 31.50 -65.29
CA ALA A 313 23.11 31.85 -66.43
C ALA A 313 24.56 31.37 -66.27
N GLN A 314 25.15 31.56 -65.09
CA GLN A 314 26.50 31.06 -64.77
C GLN A 314 26.59 29.54 -64.84
N VAL A 315 25.58 28.81 -64.36
CA VAL A 315 25.57 27.34 -64.46
C VAL A 315 25.44 26.89 -65.91
N LEU A 316 24.59 27.51 -66.75
CA LEU A 316 24.49 27.19 -68.18
C LEU A 316 25.81 27.38 -68.93
N LEU A 317 26.57 28.42 -68.57
CA LEU A 317 27.91 28.65 -69.12
C LEU A 317 28.92 27.61 -68.65
N ARG A 318 28.82 27.17 -67.40
CA ARG A 318 29.62 26.04 -66.89
C ARG A 318 29.28 24.76 -67.63
N VAL A 319 28.00 24.50 -67.95
CA VAL A 319 27.60 23.39 -68.83
C VAL A 319 28.26 23.50 -70.20
N ALA A 320 28.15 24.66 -70.86
CA ALA A 320 28.74 24.86 -72.17
C ALA A 320 30.27 24.67 -72.16
N THR A 321 30.95 25.24 -71.18
CA THR A 321 32.40 25.17 -71.02
C THR A 321 32.87 23.76 -70.69
N ALA A 322 32.24 23.10 -69.72
CA ALA A 322 32.60 21.74 -69.32
C ALA A 322 32.34 20.74 -70.45
N THR A 323 31.25 20.88 -71.18
CA THR A 323 30.93 20.04 -72.35
C THR A 323 31.96 20.22 -73.47
N ARG A 324 32.41 21.46 -73.70
CA ARG A 324 33.50 21.75 -74.66
C ARG A 324 34.84 21.16 -74.23
N LEU A 325 35.17 21.19 -72.93
CA LEU A 325 36.35 20.50 -72.40
C LEU A 325 36.30 18.99 -72.62
N MET A 326 35.10 18.40 -72.67
CA MET A 326 34.88 17.00 -73.04
C MET A 326 34.93 16.74 -74.56
N GLY A 327 35.21 17.76 -75.38
CA GLY A 327 35.36 17.63 -76.83
C GLY A 327 34.05 17.73 -77.63
N ALA A 328 32.95 18.19 -77.01
CA ALA A 328 31.67 18.38 -77.67
C ALA A 328 31.31 19.87 -77.80
N ASN A 329 30.85 20.30 -78.97
CA ASN A 329 30.45 21.68 -79.21
C ASN A 329 29.05 21.94 -78.68
N VAL A 330 28.86 23.06 -77.98
CA VAL A 330 27.56 23.45 -77.42
C VAL A 330 26.91 24.56 -78.25
N THR A 331 25.64 24.36 -78.58
CA THR A 331 24.79 25.37 -79.24
C THR A 331 23.64 25.75 -78.32
N LEU A 332 23.48 27.04 -78.05
CA LEU A 332 22.37 27.57 -77.27
C LEU A 332 21.26 28.02 -78.21
N ALA A 333 20.08 27.42 -78.10
CA ALA A 333 18.93 27.68 -78.97
C ALA A 333 17.81 28.40 -78.21
N GLY A 334 17.14 29.36 -78.85
CA GLY A 334 15.94 29.98 -78.29
C GLY A 334 16.20 31.01 -77.19
N ILE A 335 17.33 31.72 -77.24
CA ILE A 335 17.68 32.75 -76.26
C ILE A 335 16.69 33.92 -76.37
N ARG A 336 15.95 34.15 -75.29
CA ARG A 336 15.07 35.32 -75.17
C ARG A 336 15.87 36.59 -74.81
N PRO A 337 15.40 37.80 -75.16
CA PRO A 337 16.12 39.05 -74.91
C PRO A 337 16.56 39.23 -73.45
N GLU A 338 15.74 38.81 -72.50
CA GLU A 338 16.02 38.94 -71.06
C GLU A 338 17.18 38.03 -70.63
N VAL A 339 17.29 36.83 -71.23
CA VAL A 339 18.38 35.88 -70.96
C VAL A 339 19.69 36.38 -71.58
N ALA A 340 19.63 36.96 -72.78
CA ALA A 340 20.79 37.57 -73.42
C ALA A 340 21.38 38.71 -72.59
N GLN A 341 20.52 39.56 -72.01
CA GLN A 341 20.95 40.65 -71.12
C GLN A 341 21.67 40.13 -69.87
N ALA A 342 21.14 39.07 -69.24
CA ALA A 342 21.78 38.46 -68.08
C ALA A 342 23.17 37.87 -68.42
N LEU A 343 23.31 37.20 -69.56
CA LEU A 343 24.59 36.64 -70.03
C LEU A 343 25.64 37.73 -70.31
N ILE A 344 25.23 38.85 -70.91
CA ILE A 344 26.12 39.99 -71.16
C ILE A 344 26.55 40.65 -69.84
N GLY A 345 25.61 40.81 -68.89
CA GLY A 345 25.89 41.40 -67.58
C GLY A 345 26.90 40.62 -66.73
N LEU A 346 27.13 39.33 -67.05
CA LEU A 346 28.12 38.46 -66.41
C LEU A 346 29.52 38.55 -67.04
N GLY A 347 29.72 39.41 -68.05
CA GLY A 347 31.03 39.63 -68.68
C GLY A 347 31.51 38.46 -69.53
N VAL A 348 30.58 37.71 -70.11
CA VAL A 348 30.86 36.49 -70.88
C VAL A 348 31.40 36.84 -72.26
N ASP A 349 32.53 36.25 -72.62
CA ASP A 349 33.01 36.26 -74.00
C ASP A 349 32.21 35.24 -74.82
N LEU A 350 31.24 35.74 -75.59
CA LEU A 350 30.34 34.92 -76.40
C LEU A 350 31.00 34.42 -77.69
N HIS A 351 32.27 34.75 -77.96
CA HIS A 351 32.97 34.35 -79.19
C HIS A 351 32.98 32.82 -79.39
N ASP A 352 33.04 32.06 -78.28
CA ASP A 352 33.13 30.60 -78.29
C ASP A 352 31.80 29.87 -78.01
N LEU A 353 30.68 30.61 -77.95
CA LEU A 353 29.34 30.05 -77.72
C LEU A 353 28.49 30.23 -78.97
N HIS A 354 28.22 29.13 -79.68
CA HIS A 354 27.32 29.16 -80.82
C HIS A 354 25.87 29.35 -80.36
N THR A 355 25.18 30.34 -80.92
CA THR A 355 23.79 30.63 -80.59
C THR A 355 22.92 30.63 -81.84
N VAL A 356 21.69 30.15 -81.72
CA VAL A 356 20.70 30.13 -82.82
C VAL A 356 19.32 30.52 -82.33
N ALA A 357 18.49 31.02 -83.23
CA ALA A 357 17.17 31.54 -82.90
C ALA A 357 16.19 30.46 -82.41
N SER A 358 16.30 29.22 -82.91
CA SER A 358 15.40 28.13 -82.55
C SER A 358 16.09 26.77 -82.50
N LEU A 359 15.50 25.80 -81.80
CA LEU A 359 15.95 24.41 -81.82
C LEU A 359 15.95 23.83 -83.25
N GLN A 360 15.00 24.24 -84.09
CA GLN A 360 14.94 23.81 -85.49
C GLN A 360 16.17 24.28 -86.27
N ASP A 361 16.65 25.50 -86.02
CA ASP A 361 17.87 26.03 -86.66
C ASP A 361 19.14 25.34 -86.14
N ALA A 362 19.15 24.86 -84.89
CA ALA A 362 20.26 24.10 -84.32
C ALA A 362 20.44 22.70 -84.94
N LEU A 363 19.33 22.13 -85.45
CA LEU A 363 19.26 20.76 -86.00
C LEU A 363 19.48 20.68 -87.53
N ARG A 364 19.49 21.83 -88.22
CA ARG A 364 19.86 21.95 -89.64
C ARG A 364 21.35 21.73 -89.83
#